data_AF-A0A6C0I902-F1
#
_entry.id   AF-A0A6C0I902-F1
#
_cell.length_a   1.000
_cell.length_b   1.000
_cell.length_c   1.000
_cell.angle_alpha   90.00
_cell.angle_beta   90.00
_cell.angle_gamma   90.00
#
_symmetry.space_group_name_H-M   'P 1'
#
loop_
_entity.id
_entity.type
_entity.pdbx_description
1 polymer ?
#
loop_
_entity_poly.entity_id
_entity_poly.type
_entity_poly.pdbx_seq_one_letter_code
_entity_poly.pdbx_strand_id
1 'polypeptide(L)'
;MDNIEKQLKTNLLLDDTNDNDTNDNDTNDNDTSDNDIININDNDTNDNDNNTNMGDTLLELSKTVLNAKILETAFKARGPSCGLIVVDNFYNNAQNTRDYILTQEFTVRGNFPGQRTISYANEHLRDIIQGYIAPFGGKITDFPMPLKKEDEKNDKVIYNGSFQYTTSRERSWIHADGWNNWAGVLYLTPNAPLSAGTSFYRFKNGEYTEEDAKILNTKDQTDKYSQDLTKWEKVDSVGNVFNRLILFNSKRFHMSMDYFGDTKENSRLFQVFFFSTER
;
A
#
# COMPACT_ATOMS: atom_id res chain seq x y z
N MET A 1 -36.15 21.21 -0.50
CA MET A 1 -34.67 21.14 -0.40
C MET A 1 -34.20 21.23 1.05
N ASP A 2 -34.98 21.85 1.93
CA ASP A 2 -34.62 22.12 3.34
C ASP A 2 -34.48 20.89 4.26
N ASN A 3 -34.96 19.72 3.84
CA ASN A 3 -34.90 18.50 4.66
C ASN A 3 -33.59 17.69 4.46
N ILE A 4 -32.85 17.95 3.38
CA ILE A 4 -31.55 17.31 3.10
C ILE A 4 -30.40 18.09 3.76
N GLU A 5 -30.47 19.43 3.75
CA GLU A 5 -29.51 20.26 4.51
C GLU A 5 -29.59 20.00 6.02
N LYS A 6 -30.79 19.72 6.55
CA LYS A 6 -30.97 19.39 7.97
C LYS A 6 -30.36 18.03 8.33
N GLN A 7 -30.37 17.07 7.41
CA GLN A 7 -29.75 15.75 7.62
C GLN A 7 -28.22 15.81 7.50
N LEU A 8 -27.68 16.71 6.68
CA LEU A 8 -26.24 16.97 6.56
C LEU A 8 -25.67 17.75 7.75
N LYS A 9 -26.44 18.67 8.35
CA LYS A 9 -26.03 19.44 9.54
C LYS A 9 -26.07 18.65 10.85
N THR A 10 -26.74 17.50 10.90
CA THR A 10 -26.85 16.70 12.15
C THR A 10 -25.67 15.74 12.34
N ASN A 11 -24.87 15.48 11.30
CA ASN A 11 -23.72 14.57 11.37
C ASN A 11 -22.36 15.25 11.56
N LEU A 12 -22.33 16.58 11.56
CA LEU A 12 -21.13 17.39 11.66
C LEU A 12 -21.50 18.67 12.40
N LEU A 13 -21.45 18.67 13.73
CA LEU A 13 -21.22 19.84 14.58
C LEU A 13 -21.10 19.39 16.05
N LEU A 14 -19.94 19.68 16.64
CA LEU A 14 -19.84 20.14 18.01
C LEU A 14 -19.09 21.48 17.93
N ASP A 15 -19.85 22.56 18.18
CA ASP A 15 -19.42 23.87 18.70
C ASP A 15 -18.58 23.67 19.97
N ASP A 16 -17.74 24.55 20.53
CA ASP A 16 -17.29 25.95 20.35
C ASP A 16 -16.23 26.09 21.50
N THR A 17 -15.07 26.76 21.44
CA THR A 17 -14.83 28.21 21.59
C THR A 17 -13.39 28.43 22.08
N ASN A 18 -12.80 29.57 21.67
CA ASN A 18 -11.80 30.46 22.32
C ASN A 18 -10.48 29.85 22.88
N ASP A 19 -9.30 30.49 22.76
CA ASP A 19 -8.99 31.90 23.00
C ASP A 19 -7.69 32.34 22.31
N ASN A 20 -7.53 33.65 22.22
CA ASN A 20 -6.34 34.39 21.79
C ASN A 20 -5.08 34.03 22.60
N ASP A 21 -3.89 34.11 21.99
CA ASP A 21 -2.87 35.02 22.52
C ASP A 21 -1.76 35.34 21.51
N THR A 22 -1.48 36.63 21.44
CA THR A 22 -0.37 37.31 20.77
C THR A 22 0.92 37.19 21.57
N ASN A 23 2.06 37.24 20.85
CA ASN A 23 3.35 37.86 21.18
C ASN A 23 4.52 36.95 20.76
N ASP A 24 5.38 37.33 19.83
CA ASP A 24 6.41 38.38 19.82
C ASP A 24 7.78 37.81 20.19
N ASN A 25 8.77 38.28 19.43
CA ASN A 25 10.20 38.37 19.73
C ASN A 25 11.14 37.17 19.50
N ASP A 26 11.98 37.42 18.49
CA ASP A 26 13.41 37.67 18.64
C ASP A 26 14.41 36.54 18.39
N THR A 27 15.18 36.80 17.33
CA THR A 27 16.64 36.71 17.24
C THR A 27 17.32 35.37 17.54
N ASN A 28 18.07 34.86 16.57
CA ASN A 28 19.50 35.14 16.56
C ASN A 28 20.17 34.66 15.28
N ASP A 29 20.97 35.56 14.74
CA ASP A 29 22.09 35.30 13.86
C ASP A 29 22.99 34.19 14.41
N ASN A 30 23.55 33.36 13.53
CA ASN A 30 25.00 33.40 13.37
C ASN A 30 25.45 32.79 12.05
N ASP A 31 26.26 33.63 11.44
CA ASP A 31 26.96 33.61 10.17
C ASP A 31 28.11 32.59 10.11
N THR A 32 28.68 32.48 8.91
CA THR A 32 30.06 32.05 8.56
C THR A 32 30.39 30.55 8.62
N SER A 33 31.19 29.98 7.71
CA SER A 33 31.79 30.40 6.44
C SER A 33 32.51 29.19 5.83
N ASP A 34 32.54 29.11 4.51
CA ASP A 34 33.56 28.59 3.58
C ASP A 34 34.67 27.63 4.08
N ASN A 35 34.86 26.54 3.33
CA ASN A 35 36.06 26.40 2.48
C ASN A 35 36.00 25.14 1.58
N ASP A 36 36.23 25.39 0.30
CA ASP A 36 36.57 24.42 -0.74
C ASP A 36 37.80 23.57 -0.39
N ILE A 37 37.89 22.35 -0.95
CA ILE A 37 39.11 21.83 -1.61
C ILE A 37 38.71 20.65 -2.51
N ILE A 38 39.03 20.83 -3.79
CA ILE A 38 39.04 19.83 -4.86
C ILE A 38 40.26 18.92 -4.65
N ASN A 39 40.08 17.60 -4.82
CA ASN A 39 41.20 16.73 -5.17
C ASN A 39 40.74 15.64 -6.15
N ILE A 40 41.22 15.77 -7.39
CA ILE A 40 41.18 14.77 -8.44
C ILE A 40 42.49 13.98 -8.33
N ASN A 41 42.42 12.64 -8.39
CA ASN A 41 43.44 11.84 -9.06
C ASN A 41 42.87 10.50 -9.51
N ASP A 42 43.15 10.22 -10.77
CA ASP A 42 42.80 9.06 -11.57
C ASP A 42 43.34 7.74 -11.01
N ASN A 43 42.63 6.64 -11.31
CA ASN A 43 43.24 5.51 -12.00
C ASN A 43 42.18 4.53 -12.53
N ASP A 44 42.29 4.29 -13.83
CA ASP A 44 41.72 3.18 -14.58
C ASP A 44 41.80 1.84 -13.84
N THR A 45 40.70 1.09 -13.87
CA THR A 45 40.71 -0.35 -14.18
C THR A 45 39.31 -0.78 -14.58
N ASN A 46 39.12 -0.93 -15.89
CA ASN A 46 38.09 -1.77 -16.47
C ASN A 46 38.40 -3.23 -16.11
N ASP A 47 37.85 -3.74 -15.02
CA ASP A 47 37.75 -5.18 -14.79
C ASP A 47 36.32 -5.64 -15.11
N ASN A 48 36.17 -6.11 -16.35
CA ASN A 48 35.08 -7.00 -16.74
C ASN A 48 35.34 -8.38 -16.08
N ASP A 49 35.02 -8.49 -14.79
CA ASP A 49 35.02 -9.77 -14.06
C ASP A 49 33.78 -10.61 -14.43
N ASN A 50 33.82 -11.20 -15.62
CA ASN A 50 32.93 -12.30 -16.02
C ASN A 50 33.64 -13.65 -15.87
N ASN A 51 34.19 -13.93 -14.68
CA ASN A 51 34.70 -15.26 -14.35
C ASN A 51 33.83 -15.88 -13.24
N THR A 52 32.58 -16.18 -13.57
CA THR A 52 31.70 -16.97 -12.70
C THR A 52 32.27 -18.39 -12.63
N ASN A 53 32.81 -18.76 -11.47
CA ASN A 53 33.37 -20.09 -11.23
C ASN A 53 32.30 -21.16 -11.48
N MET A 54 32.63 -22.19 -12.27
CA MET A 54 31.71 -23.28 -12.61
C MET A 54 31.19 -24.01 -11.36
N GLY A 55 31.96 -24.02 -10.26
CA GLY A 55 31.53 -24.54 -8.96
C GLY A 55 30.39 -23.71 -8.33
N ASP A 56 30.46 -22.38 -8.43
CA ASP A 56 29.42 -21.49 -7.91
C ASP A 56 28.14 -21.61 -8.73
N THR A 57 28.28 -21.77 -10.05
CA THR A 57 27.16 -22.00 -10.97
C THR A 57 26.42 -23.31 -10.63
N LEU A 58 27.16 -24.40 -10.38
CA LEU A 58 26.58 -25.69 -9.99
C LEU A 58 25.88 -25.62 -8.63
N LEU A 59 26.45 -24.89 -7.67
CA LEU A 59 25.84 -24.68 -6.36
C LEU A 59 24.54 -23.88 -6.46
N GLU A 60 24.52 -22.83 -7.28
CA GLU A 60 23.33 -22.02 -7.53
C GLU A 60 22.22 -22.82 -8.22
N LEU A 61 22.56 -23.60 -9.25
CA LEU A 61 21.64 -24.54 -9.90
C LEU A 61 21.06 -25.54 -8.90
N SER A 62 21.90 -26.13 -8.03
CA SER A 62 21.45 -27.08 -7.02
C SER A 62 20.48 -26.44 -6.01
N LYS A 63 20.75 -25.19 -5.59
CA LYS A 63 19.85 -24.44 -4.69
C LYS A 63 18.52 -24.15 -5.36
N THR A 64 18.53 -23.70 -6.62
CA THR A 64 17.29 -23.44 -7.38
C THR A 64 16.44 -24.71 -7.50
N VAL A 65 17.04 -25.86 -7.81
CA VAL A 65 16.33 -27.14 -7.89
C VAL A 65 15.74 -27.54 -6.53
N LEU A 66 16.48 -27.34 -5.44
CA LEU A 66 16.00 -27.63 -4.09
C LEU A 66 14.81 -26.74 -3.72
N ASN A 67 14.92 -25.43 -3.94
CA ASN A 67 13.85 -24.46 -3.67
C ASN A 67 12.58 -24.81 -4.44
N ALA A 68 12.71 -25.16 -5.71
CA ALA A 68 11.58 -25.60 -6.53
C ALA A 68 10.86 -26.82 -5.94
N LYS A 69 11.61 -27.82 -5.44
CA LYS A 69 11.04 -29.01 -4.78
C LYS A 69 10.35 -28.71 -3.45
N ILE A 70 10.93 -27.81 -2.66
CA ILE A 70 10.34 -27.35 -1.39
C ILE A 70 9.01 -26.65 -1.67
N LEU A 71 8.99 -25.70 -2.61
CA LEU A 71 7.78 -24.99 -3.00
C LEU A 71 6.74 -25.92 -3.62
N GLU A 72 7.14 -26.87 -4.47
CA GLU A 72 6.23 -27.88 -5.03
C GLU A 72 5.55 -28.69 -3.91
N THR A 73 6.29 -29.07 -2.88
CA THR A 73 5.75 -29.79 -1.72
C THR A 73 4.78 -28.90 -0.93
N ALA A 74 5.14 -27.65 -0.69
CA ALA A 74 4.27 -26.68 -0.02
C ALA A 74 2.97 -26.45 -0.81
N PHE A 75 3.06 -26.27 -2.14
CA PHE A 75 1.89 -26.06 -2.99
C PHE A 75 0.96 -27.27 -3.01
N LYS A 76 1.50 -28.51 -2.99
CA LYS A 76 0.69 -29.73 -2.88
C LYS A 76 -0.04 -29.84 -1.54
N ALA A 77 0.53 -29.28 -0.48
CA ALA A 77 -0.09 -29.25 0.85
C ALA A 77 -1.16 -28.15 1.00
N ARG A 78 -1.13 -27.11 0.15
CA ARG A 78 -2.09 -26.01 0.20
C ARG A 78 -3.43 -26.42 -0.41
N GLY A 79 -4.51 -26.07 0.28
CA GLY A 79 -5.87 -26.18 -0.26
C GLY A 79 -6.19 -25.03 -1.24
N PRO A 80 -7.35 -25.12 -1.94
CA PRO A 80 -7.86 -24.00 -2.72
C PRO A 80 -8.00 -22.74 -1.86
N SER A 81 -7.59 -21.60 -2.39
CA SER A 81 -7.71 -20.30 -1.72
C SER A 81 -8.20 -19.22 -2.67
N CYS A 82 -8.81 -18.17 -2.12
CA CYS A 82 -9.22 -17.00 -2.87
C CYS A 82 -8.08 -15.98 -2.88
N GLY A 83 -7.45 -15.78 -4.04
CA GLY A 83 -6.32 -14.87 -4.17
C GLY A 83 -6.68 -13.41 -4.47
N LEU A 84 -7.88 -13.16 -5.01
CA LEU A 84 -8.33 -11.85 -5.48
C LEU A 84 -9.86 -11.86 -5.68
N ILE A 85 -10.52 -10.82 -5.19
CA ILE A 85 -11.93 -10.49 -5.43
C ILE A 85 -11.95 -9.10 -6.08
N VAL A 86 -12.71 -8.95 -7.16
CA VAL A 86 -12.92 -7.67 -7.84
C VAL A 86 -14.40 -7.32 -7.74
N VAL A 87 -14.70 -6.17 -7.15
CA VAL A 87 -16.05 -5.65 -6.96
C VAL A 87 -16.16 -4.31 -7.67
N ASP A 88 -16.93 -4.28 -8.75
CA ASP A 88 -17.25 -3.06 -9.47
C ASP A 88 -18.45 -2.34 -8.85
N ASN A 89 -18.46 -1.01 -8.97
CA ASN A 89 -19.51 -0.14 -8.46
C ASN A 89 -19.71 -0.25 -6.94
N PHE A 90 -18.61 -0.28 -6.17
CA PHE A 90 -18.65 -0.51 -4.72
C PHE A 90 -19.45 0.55 -3.96
N TYR A 91 -19.15 1.83 -4.15
CA TYR A 91 -19.92 2.93 -3.57
C TYR A 91 -21.13 3.27 -4.43
N ASN A 92 -22.32 3.32 -3.82
CA ASN A 92 -23.51 3.86 -4.46
C ASN A 92 -23.41 5.36 -4.79
N ASN A 93 -22.51 6.08 -4.12
CA ASN A 93 -22.30 7.53 -4.22
C ASN A 93 -20.83 7.90 -4.48
N ALA A 94 -20.11 7.10 -5.28
CA ALA A 94 -18.66 7.21 -5.45
C ALA A 94 -18.13 8.61 -5.79
N GLN A 95 -18.83 9.34 -6.66
CA GLN A 95 -18.45 10.71 -7.03
C GLN A 95 -18.57 11.66 -5.83
N ASN A 96 -19.69 11.61 -5.09
CA ASN A 96 -19.87 12.44 -3.89
C ASN A 96 -18.83 12.10 -2.82
N THR A 97 -18.51 10.82 -2.62
CA THR A 97 -17.45 10.38 -1.71
C THR A 97 -16.10 10.97 -2.13
N ARG A 98 -15.75 10.86 -3.41
CA ARG A 98 -14.53 11.44 -3.97
C ARG A 98 -14.46 12.95 -3.74
N ASP A 99 -15.52 13.66 -4.08
CA ASP A 99 -15.57 15.13 -3.98
C ASP A 99 -15.43 15.59 -2.53
N TYR A 100 -16.07 14.89 -1.59
CA TYR A 100 -15.89 15.13 -0.16
C TYR A 100 -14.46 14.85 0.30
N ILE A 101 -13.87 13.72 -0.06
CA ILE A 101 -12.53 13.36 0.40
C ILE A 101 -11.45 14.31 -0.12
N LEU A 102 -11.62 14.88 -1.31
CA LEU A 102 -10.70 15.88 -1.84
C LEU A 102 -10.71 17.20 -1.06
N THR A 103 -11.76 17.49 -0.29
CA THR A 103 -11.75 18.65 0.61
C THR A 103 -11.02 18.37 1.93
N GLN A 104 -10.65 17.13 2.20
CA GLN A 104 -9.98 16.73 3.43
C GLN A 104 -8.46 16.91 3.34
N GLU A 105 -7.84 16.91 4.51
CA GLU A 105 -6.40 17.00 4.68
C GLU A 105 -5.73 15.63 4.56
N PHE A 106 -4.58 15.59 3.87
CA PHE A 106 -3.76 14.40 3.66
C PHE A 106 -2.44 14.52 4.43
N THR A 107 -2.55 14.56 5.75
CA THR A 107 -1.42 14.83 6.65
C THR A 107 -0.60 13.60 7.02
N VAL A 108 -1.14 12.39 6.81
CA VAL A 108 -0.52 11.15 7.28
C VAL A 108 0.54 10.69 6.28
N ARG A 109 1.77 10.57 6.76
CA ARG A 109 2.95 10.06 6.03
C ARG A 109 3.51 8.84 6.73
N GLY A 110 4.20 7.98 5.98
CA GLY A 110 4.80 6.76 6.52
C GLY A 110 5.52 5.96 5.45
N ASN A 111 5.72 4.67 5.69
CA ASN A 111 6.34 3.77 4.74
C ASN A 111 5.34 3.32 3.65
N PHE A 112 4.85 4.28 2.87
CA PHE A 112 3.97 4.10 1.72
C PHE A 112 4.11 5.33 0.80
N PRO A 113 3.82 5.21 -0.51
CA PRO A 113 3.95 6.32 -1.44
C PRO A 113 2.88 7.40 -1.21
N GLY A 114 3.24 8.66 -1.41
CA GLY A 114 2.31 9.78 -1.37
C GLY A 114 1.83 10.10 0.05
N GLN A 115 0.58 10.50 0.18
CA GLN A 115 0.01 10.96 1.45
C GLN A 115 -1.36 10.36 1.70
N ARG A 116 -1.70 10.18 2.97
CA ARG A 116 -2.99 9.65 3.43
C ARG A 116 -3.77 10.67 4.24
N THR A 117 -5.09 10.54 4.21
CA THR A 117 -5.96 11.07 5.25
C THR A 117 -5.82 10.25 6.54
N ILE A 118 -6.39 10.75 7.64
CA ILE A 118 -6.75 9.88 8.76
C ILE A 118 -7.69 8.75 8.31
N SER A 119 -7.88 7.74 9.16
CA SER A 119 -8.80 6.64 8.86
C SER A 119 -10.26 7.09 8.79
N TYR A 120 -10.98 6.60 7.77
CA TYR A 120 -12.44 6.68 7.65
C TYR A 120 -13.10 5.29 7.75
N ALA A 121 -12.37 4.29 8.25
CA ALA A 121 -12.93 2.97 8.50
C ALA A 121 -14.10 3.08 9.49
N ASN A 122 -15.19 2.38 9.19
CA ASN A 122 -16.39 2.38 10.01
C ASN A 122 -17.13 1.05 9.85
N GLU A 123 -18.12 0.83 10.71
CA GLU A 123 -18.89 -0.42 10.76
C GLU A 123 -19.63 -0.72 9.46
N HIS A 124 -20.14 0.30 8.77
CA HIS A 124 -20.83 0.11 7.50
C HIS A 124 -19.90 -0.44 6.42
N LEU A 125 -18.68 0.09 6.32
CA LEU A 125 -17.65 -0.45 5.40
C LEU A 125 -17.27 -1.88 5.76
N ARG A 126 -17.08 -2.16 7.07
CA ARG A 126 -16.82 -3.52 7.56
C ARG A 126 -17.93 -4.48 7.13
N ASP A 127 -19.19 -4.11 7.32
CA ASP A 127 -20.34 -5.00 7.06
C ASP A 127 -20.55 -5.26 5.58
N ILE A 128 -20.34 -4.26 4.72
CA ILE A 128 -20.38 -4.45 3.26
C ILE A 128 -19.23 -5.39 2.83
N ILE A 129 -18.00 -5.12 3.29
CA ILE A 129 -16.83 -5.95 2.95
C ILE A 129 -17.02 -7.38 3.47
N GLN A 130 -17.61 -7.55 4.66
CA GLN A 130 -17.96 -8.86 5.21
C GLN A 130 -18.83 -9.67 4.24
N GLY A 131 -19.81 -9.03 3.58
CA GLY A 131 -20.67 -9.69 2.61
C GLY A 131 -19.92 -10.29 1.41
N TYR A 132 -18.87 -9.61 0.93
CA TYR A 132 -18.04 -10.09 -0.17
C TYR A 132 -17.01 -11.12 0.27
N ILE A 133 -16.41 -10.94 1.45
CA ILE A 133 -15.29 -11.77 1.90
C ILE A 133 -15.75 -13.08 2.56
N ALA A 134 -16.97 -13.12 3.15
CA ALA A 134 -17.45 -14.24 3.95
C ALA A 134 -17.31 -15.63 3.29
N PRO A 135 -17.67 -15.81 1.99
CA PRO A 135 -17.56 -17.11 1.34
C PRO A 135 -16.12 -17.65 1.30
N PHE A 136 -15.13 -16.75 1.30
CA PHE A 136 -13.73 -17.06 1.06
C PHE A 136 -12.87 -17.00 2.32
N GLY A 137 -12.99 -15.93 3.11
CA GLY A 137 -12.20 -15.68 4.33
C GLY A 137 -12.93 -16.04 5.63
N GLY A 138 -14.25 -16.26 5.60
CA GLY A 138 -15.05 -16.38 6.83
C GLY A 138 -15.36 -15.01 7.46
N LYS A 139 -15.60 -14.97 8.77
CA LYS A 139 -15.93 -13.72 9.46
C LYS A 139 -14.71 -12.81 9.58
N ILE A 140 -14.93 -11.51 9.48
CA ILE A 140 -13.94 -10.50 9.84
C ILE A 140 -13.74 -10.56 11.36
N THR A 141 -12.52 -10.84 11.77
CA THR A 141 -12.10 -10.98 13.17
C THR A 141 -11.43 -9.72 13.70
N ASP A 142 -10.80 -8.96 12.81
CA ASP A 142 -10.21 -7.64 13.12
C ASP A 142 -10.45 -6.69 11.95
N PHE A 143 -11.00 -5.52 12.24
CA PHE A 143 -11.19 -4.42 11.30
C PHE A 143 -10.80 -3.12 12.01
N PRO A 144 -9.52 -2.73 11.98
CA PRO A 144 -9.05 -1.57 12.71
C PRO A 144 -9.83 -0.31 12.33
N MET A 145 -10.38 0.38 13.32
CA MET A 145 -11.21 1.59 13.15
C MET A 145 -10.75 2.67 14.13
N PRO A 146 -10.82 3.96 13.76
CA PRO A 146 -10.52 5.05 14.68
C PRO A 146 -11.44 4.95 15.91
N LEU A 147 -10.87 5.12 17.09
CA LEU A 147 -11.64 5.18 18.33
C LEU A 147 -12.55 6.42 18.29
N LYS A 148 -13.70 6.34 18.95
CA LYS A 148 -14.53 7.53 19.18
C LYS A 148 -13.72 8.50 20.05
N LYS A 149 -13.87 9.81 19.81
CA LYS A 149 -13.05 10.93 20.34
C LYS A 149 -12.79 10.94 21.87
N GLU A 150 -13.44 10.10 22.66
CA GLU A 150 -13.31 10.07 24.12
C GLU A 150 -12.13 9.20 24.62
N ASP A 151 -11.51 8.40 23.76
CA ASP A 151 -10.40 7.50 24.12
C ASP A 151 -9.03 8.00 23.60
N GLU A 152 -8.65 9.23 23.97
CA GLU A 152 -7.39 9.92 23.56
C GLU A 152 -6.07 9.29 24.09
N LYS A 153 -6.06 8.01 24.47
CA LYS A 153 -4.87 7.35 25.05
C LYS A 153 -4.21 6.29 24.18
N ASN A 154 -4.58 6.18 22.90
CA ASN A 154 -3.91 5.27 21.98
C ASN A 154 -3.38 6.01 20.74
N ASP A 155 -2.08 6.31 20.77
CA ASP A 155 -1.26 6.82 19.66
C ASP A 155 -1.15 5.85 18.46
N LYS A 156 -2.01 4.82 18.38
CA LYS A 156 -1.93 3.84 17.29
C LYS A 156 -2.49 4.48 16.03
N VAL A 157 -1.62 4.84 15.10
CA VAL A 157 -2.01 5.28 13.76
C VAL A 157 -2.75 4.13 13.06
N ILE A 158 -4.03 4.36 12.73
CA ILE A 158 -4.88 3.40 12.03
C ILE A 158 -4.90 3.79 10.55
N TYR A 159 -4.43 2.88 9.69
CA TYR A 159 -4.39 3.08 8.24
C TYR A 159 -5.59 2.47 7.51
N ASN A 160 -6.27 1.50 8.10
CA ASN A 160 -7.43 0.86 7.48
C ASN A 160 -8.50 1.92 7.18
N GLY A 161 -9.07 1.93 5.98
CA GLY A 161 -10.07 2.90 5.54
C GLY A 161 -9.55 4.31 5.26
N SER A 162 -8.24 4.59 5.35
CA SER A 162 -7.67 5.88 4.92
C SER A 162 -7.77 6.04 3.41
N PHE A 163 -7.94 7.28 2.95
CA PHE A 163 -7.77 7.63 1.55
C PHE A 163 -6.33 8.05 1.30
N GLN A 164 -5.81 7.74 0.12
CA GLN A 164 -4.44 7.99 -0.29
C GLN A 164 -4.42 8.54 -1.71
N TYR A 165 -3.55 9.51 -1.97
CA TYR A 165 -3.22 9.90 -3.33
C TYR A 165 -1.72 9.73 -3.61
N THR A 166 -1.40 9.44 -4.87
CA THR A 166 -0.03 9.31 -5.37
C THR A 166 0.06 9.95 -6.75
N THR A 167 0.97 10.90 -6.91
CA THR A 167 1.28 11.61 -8.15
C THR A 167 2.34 10.89 -8.96
N SER A 168 2.60 11.38 -10.18
CA SER A 168 3.67 10.88 -11.06
C SER A 168 5.08 10.98 -10.47
N ARG A 169 5.27 11.72 -9.37
CA ARG A 169 6.57 11.89 -8.70
C ARG A 169 6.91 10.76 -7.75
N GLU A 170 5.91 10.04 -7.24
CA GLU A 170 6.12 8.93 -6.32
C GLU A 170 6.60 7.65 -7.05
N ARG A 171 7.16 6.71 -6.28
CA ARG A 171 7.52 5.37 -6.75
C ARG A 171 7.00 4.34 -5.76
N SER A 172 6.73 3.13 -6.26
CA SER A 172 6.29 2.00 -5.47
C SER A 172 7.37 0.91 -5.46
N TRP A 173 7.16 -0.13 -4.66
CA TRP A 173 8.02 -1.30 -4.59
C TRP A 173 7.17 -2.55 -4.35
N ILE A 174 7.67 -3.71 -4.77
CA ILE A 174 7.00 -4.99 -4.54
C ILE A 174 7.11 -5.35 -3.05
N HIS A 175 5.97 -5.62 -2.41
CA HIS A 175 5.88 -5.97 -1.00
C HIS A 175 4.70 -6.91 -0.71
N ALA A 176 4.59 -7.33 0.54
CA ALA A 176 3.44 -8.03 1.10
C ALA A 176 3.05 -7.40 2.45
N ASP A 177 1.76 -7.33 2.75
CA ASP A 177 1.26 -6.72 3.98
C ASP A 177 1.13 -7.77 5.11
N GLY A 178 2.28 -8.09 5.70
CA GLY A 178 2.48 -9.21 6.63
C GLY A 178 1.71 -9.17 7.96
N TRP A 179 1.05 -8.06 8.33
CA TRP A 179 0.30 -7.97 9.60
C TRP A 179 -1.15 -8.46 9.51
N ASN A 180 -1.80 -8.30 8.36
CA ASN A 180 -3.20 -8.69 8.14
C ASN A 180 -3.26 -9.90 7.20
N ASN A 181 -4.40 -10.56 7.00
CA ASN A 181 -4.56 -11.58 5.94
C ASN A 181 -5.31 -11.06 4.69
N TRP A 182 -6.00 -9.92 4.79
CA TRP A 182 -6.57 -9.21 3.65
C TRP A 182 -6.07 -7.77 3.53
N ALA A 183 -5.83 -7.37 2.28
CA ALA A 183 -5.66 -6.00 1.89
C ALA A 183 -6.68 -5.65 0.80
N GLY A 184 -7.00 -4.36 0.69
CA GLY A 184 -7.92 -3.87 -0.31
C GLY A 184 -7.58 -2.48 -0.82
N VAL A 185 -7.94 -2.23 -2.07
CA VAL A 185 -7.76 -0.93 -2.74
C VAL A 185 -9.04 -0.60 -3.49
N LEU A 186 -9.65 0.53 -3.18
CA LEU A 186 -10.79 1.08 -3.90
C LEU A 186 -10.36 2.29 -4.71
N TYR A 187 -10.47 2.20 -6.03
CA TYR A 187 -10.02 3.26 -6.94
C TYR A 187 -11.06 4.38 -7.08
N LEU A 188 -10.63 5.63 -6.94
CA LEU A 188 -11.51 6.81 -6.90
C LEU A 188 -11.08 7.92 -7.86
N THR A 189 -10.30 7.59 -8.89
CA THR A 189 -9.95 8.53 -9.96
C THR A 189 -10.73 8.20 -11.24
N PRO A 190 -11.67 9.04 -11.67
CA PRO A 190 -12.39 8.85 -12.93
C PRO A 190 -11.43 8.82 -14.12
N ASN A 191 -11.68 7.92 -15.08
CA ASN A 191 -10.91 7.80 -16.33
C ASN A 191 -9.38 7.68 -16.12
N ALA A 192 -8.95 7.06 -15.02
CA ALA A 192 -7.54 6.80 -14.76
C ALA A 192 -6.92 5.88 -15.83
N PRO A 193 -5.62 6.00 -16.11
CA PRO A 193 -4.90 4.99 -16.89
C PRO A 193 -5.10 3.61 -16.27
N LEU A 194 -5.54 2.63 -17.06
CA LEU A 194 -5.75 1.26 -16.57
C LEU A 194 -4.46 0.65 -16.01
N SER A 195 -3.30 1.06 -16.54
CA SER A 195 -1.99 0.64 -16.07
C SER A 195 -1.64 1.16 -14.67
N ALA A 196 -2.38 2.14 -14.13
CA ALA A 196 -2.17 2.69 -12.78
C ALA A 196 -2.87 1.90 -11.66
N GLY A 197 -3.15 0.62 -11.90
CA GLY A 197 -3.86 -0.26 -10.98
C GLY A 197 -2.95 -0.92 -9.94
N THR A 198 -3.20 -2.20 -9.67
CA THR A 198 -2.39 -3.03 -8.76
C THR A 198 -1.97 -4.30 -9.51
N SER A 199 -0.69 -4.66 -9.42
CA SER A 199 -0.16 -5.90 -9.99
C SER A 199 0.35 -6.83 -8.90
N PHE A 200 0.27 -8.13 -9.19
CA PHE A 200 0.78 -9.21 -8.34
C PHE A 200 1.98 -9.86 -9.01
N TYR A 201 2.92 -10.31 -8.19
CA TYR A 201 4.23 -10.76 -8.65
C TYR A 201 4.59 -12.12 -8.07
N ARG A 202 5.51 -12.77 -8.77
CA ARG A 202 6.24 -13.95 -8.34
C ARG A 202 7.72 -13.61 -8.38
N PHE A 203 8.45 -13.94 -7.33
CA PHE A 203 9.91 -13.84 -7.35
C PHE A 203 10.47 -14.95 -8.26
N LYS A 204 11.52 -14.68 -9.04
CA LYS A 204 12.00 -15.61 -10.07
C LYS A 204 12.42 -17.01 -9.58
N ASN A 205 12.63 -17.17 -8.28
CA ASN A 205 12.90 -18.46 -7.66
C ASN A 205 11.62 -19.27 -7.34
N GLY A 206 10.43 -18.76 -7.68
CA GLY A 206 9.14 -19.44 -7.58
C GLY A 206 8.22 -18.93 -6.46
N GLU A 207 8.65 -18.01 -5.61
CA GLU A 207 7.86 -17.52 -4.47
C GLU A 207 6.73 -16.57 -4.90
N TYR A 208 5.51 -16.82 -4.44
CA TYR A 208 4.33 -15.98 -4.70
C TYR A 208 3.92 -15.15 -3.48
N THR A 209 4.31 -15.59 -2.29
CA THR A 209 3.88 -14.98 -1.03
C THR A 209 5.02 -14.80 -0.05
N GLU A 210 4.78 -13.97 0.97
CA GLU A 210 5.66 -13.84 2.13
C GLU A 210 5.88 -15.19 2.85
N GLU A 211 4.90 -16.10 2.81
CA GLU A 211 5.02 -17.43 3.39
C GLU A 211 6.00 -18.31 2.62
N ASP A 212 6.00 -18.21 1.28
CA ASP A 212 7.00 -18.90 0.45
C ASP A 212 8.42 -18.40 0.78
N ALA A 213 8.58 -17.08 0.93
CA ALA A 213 9.85 -16.48 1.32
C ALA A 213 10.31 -16.92 2.72
N LYS A 214 9.38 -17.16 3.65
CA LYS A 214 9.67 -17.71 4.98
C LYS A 214 10.11 -19.17 4.89
N ILE A 215 9.43 -19.99 4.08
CA ILE A 215 9.77 -21.40 3.88
C ILE A 215 11.17 -21.55 3.27
N LEU A 216 11.53 -20.68 2.33
CA LEU A 216 12.85 -20.69 1.68
C LEU A 216 13.92 -19.88 2.43
N ASN A 217 13.54 -19.15 3.48
CA ASN A 217 14.41 -18.24 4.23
C ASN A 217 15.09 -17.17 3.34
N THR A 218 14.30 -16.54 2.48
CA THR A 218 14.72 -15.60 1.42
C THR A 218 14.12 -14.20 1.58
N LYS A 219 13.45 -13.91 2.70
CA LYS A 219 12.81 -12.61 2.96
C LYS A 219 13.74 -11.42 2.72
N ASP A 220 14.98 -11.49 3.19
CA ASP A 220 15.97 -10.43 3.00
C ASP A 220 16.27 -10.19 1.50
N GLN A 221 16.23 -11.25 0.68
CA GLN A 221 16.41 -11.13 -0.77
C GLN A 221 15.20 -10.48 -1.42
N THR A 222 13.98 -10.90 -1.07
CA THR A 222 12.76 -10.30 -1.63
C THR A 222 12.65 -8.82 -1.26
N ASP A 223 13.02 -8.45 -0.04
CA ASP A 223 13.03 -7.05 0.40
C ASP A 223 14.11 -6.25 -0.35
N LYS A 224 15.34 -6.80 -0.44
CA LYS A 224 16.46 -6.18 -1.17
C LYS A 224 16.13 -5.91 -2.64
N TYR A 225 15.46 -6.85 -3.30
CA TYR A 225 15.14 -6.75 -4.72
C TYR A 225 13.74 -6.19 -5.00
N SER A 226 13.04 -5.64 -4.00
CA SER A 226 11.67 -5.12 -4.11
C SER A 226 11.45 -4.09 -5.23
N GLN A 227 12.51 -3.37 -5.64
CA GLN A 227 12.46 -2.39 -6.73
C GLN A 227 13.13 -2.87 -8.03
N ASP A 228 13.84 -4.00 -8.01
CA ASP A 228 14.49 -4.58 -9.19
C ASP A 228 13.55 -5.53 -9.91
N LEU A 229 12.70 -4.98 -10.80
CA LEU A 229 11.73 -5.76 -11.57
C LEU A 229 12.36 -6.88 -12.42
N THR A 230 13.68 -6.86 -12.66
CA THR A 230 14.35 -7.97 -13.36
C THR A 230 14.41 -9.24 -12.52
N LYS A 231 14.15 -9.17 -11.22
CA LYS A 231 14.08 -10.32 -10.30
C LYS A 231 12.67 -10.87 -10.10
N TRP A 232 11.68 -10.21 -10.70
CA TRP A 232 10.26 -10.54 -10.53
C TRP A 232 9.60 -10.87 -11.86
N GLU A 233 8.51 -11.60 -11.77
CA GLU A 233 7.63 -11.90 -12.88
C GLU A 233 6.23 -11.45 -12.49
N LYS A 234 5.60 -10.65 -13.36
CA LYS A 234 4.22 -10.22 -13.15
C LYS A 234 3.31 -11.43 -13.39
N VAL A 235 2.47 -11.73 -12.41
CA VAL A 235 1.51 -12.85 -12.44
C VAL A 235 0.17 -12.36 -12.95
N ASP A 236 -0.38 -11.35 -12.29
CA ASP A 236 -1.70 -10.78 -12.59
C ASP A 236 -1.68 -9.26 -12.45
N SER A 237 -2.68 -8.58 -13.02
CA SER A 237 -2.92 -7.15 -12.80
C SER A 237 -4.40 -6.82 -12.81
N VAL A 238 -4.81 -5.91 -11.94
CA VAL A 238 -6.15 -5.32 -11.96
C VAL A 238 -6.03 -3.83 -12.27
N GLY A 239 -6.79 -3.37 -13.26
CA GLY A 239 -6.75 -1.99 -13.70
C GLY A 239 -7.42 -1.01 -12.74
N ASN A 240 -6.95 0.23 -12.75
CA ASN A 240 -7.50 1.35 -12.00
C ASN A 240 -8.83 1.82 -12.64
N VAL A 241 -9.90 1.10 -12.33
CA VAL A 241 -11.26 1.42 -12.79
C VAL A 241 -11.98 2.15 -11.68
N PHE A 242 -12.56 3.31 -12.00
CA PHE A 242 -13.28 4.11 -11.01
C PHE A 242 -14.37 3.31 -10.29
N ASN A 243 -14.43 3.45 -8.96
CA ASN A 243 -15.37 2.76 -8.08
C ASN A 243 -15.24 1.22 -8.05
N ARG A 244 -14.06 0.70 -8.42
CA ARG A 244 -13.70 -0.71 -8.25
C ARG A 244 -12.95 -0.91 -6.94
N LEU A 245 -13.47 -1.78 -6.08
CA LEU A 245 -12.77 -2.35 -4.96
C LEU A 245 -12.08 -3.64 -5.40
N ILE A 246 -10.80 -3.78 -5.09
CA ILE A 246 -10.12 -5.08 -5.07
C ILE A 246 -9.88 -5.49 -3.63
N LEU A 247 -10.10 -6.77 -3.32
CA LEU A 247 -9.70 -7.40 -2.07
C LEU A 247 -8.81 -8.58 -2.40
N PHE A 248 -7.67 -8.73 -1.73
CA PHE A 248 -6.72 -9.78 -2.04
C PHE A 248 -6.00 -10.27 -0.79
N ASN A 249 -5.48 -11.48 -0.86
CA ASN A 249 -4.61 -12.04 0.16
C ASN A 249 -3.37 -11.14 0.31
N SER A 250 -3.26 -10.47 1.45
CA SER A 250 -2.20 -9.51 1.77
C SER A 250 -0.79 -10.08 1.71
N LYS A 251 -0.66 -11.41 1.84
CA LYS A 251 0.64 -12.11 1.81
C LYS A 251 1.18 -12.25 0.40
N ARG A 252 0.38 -12.05 -0.65
CA ARG A 252 0.86 -12.09 -2.04
C ARG A 252 1.78 -10.90 -2.30
N PHE A 253 2.87 -11.14 -3.03
CA PHE A 253 3.70 -10.04 -3.50
C PHE A 253 2.93 -9.17 -4.47
N HIS A 254 2.87 -7.87 -4.20
CA HIS A 254 2.09 -6.92 -4.97
C HIS A 254 2.74 -5.54 -4.99
N MET A 255 2.31 -4.73 -5.95
CA MET A 255 2.78 -3.36 -6.12
C MET A 255 1.71 -2.54 -6.84
N SER A 256 1.52 -1.29 -6.43
CA SER A 256 0.85 -0.28 -7.26
C SER A 256 1.73 0.08 -8.45
N MET A 257 1.14 0.08 -9.64
CA MET A 257 1.87 0.23 -10.89
C MET A 257 2.12 1.71 -11.22
N ASP A 258 1.72 2.18 -12.40
CA ASP A 258 2.00 3.54 -12.83
C ASP A 258 1.33 4.55 -11.91
N TYR A 259 2.00 5.68 -11.70
CA TYR A 259 1.39 6.87 -11.13
C TYR A 259 1.32 7.98 -12.18
N PHE A 260 0.32 8.84 -12.02
CA PHE A 260 -0.03 9.89 -12.98
C PHE A 260 -0.53 11.12 -12.23
N GLY A 261 -0.71 12.22 -12.95
CA GLY A 261 -1.10 13.49 -12.36
C GLY A 261 0.00 14.12 -11.51
N ASP A 262 -0.32 15.27 -10.94
CA ASP A 262 0.56 16.12 -10.14
C ASP A 262 -0.13 16.74 -8.91
N THR A 263 -1.45 16.58 -8.76
CA THR A 263 -2.22 17.01 -7.59
C THR A 263 -3.14 15.89 -7.08
N LYS A 264 -3.70 16.02 -5.88
CA LYS A 264 -4.64 15.03 -5.33
C LYS A 264 -5.92 14.88 -6.18
N GLU A 265 -6.29 15.91 -6.94
CA GLU A 265 -7.48 15.96 -7.79
C GLU A 265 -7.29 15.20 -9.11
N ASN A 266 -6.09 15.17 -9.68
CA ASN A 266 -5.83 14.60 -11.01
C ASN A 266 -4.89 13.37 -10.99
N SER A 267 -4.50 12.91 -9.81
CA SER A 267 -3.59 11.77 -9.62
C SER A 267 -4.34 10.52 -9.16
N ARG A 268 -3.60 9.44 -8.88
CA ARG A 268 -4.17 8.18 -8.39
C ARG A 268 -4.67 8.35 -6.96
N LEU A 269 -5.96 8.67 -6.81
CA LEU A 269 -6.71 8.67 -5.56
C LEU A 269 -7.40 7.32 -5.33
N PHE A 270 -7.27 6.78 -4.12
CA PHE A 270 -7.82 5.49 -3.73
C PHE A 270 -8.04 5.40 -2.22
N GLN A 271 -8.87 4.46 -1.78
CA GLN A 271 -9.00 4.09 -0.37
C GLN A 271 -8.32 2.74 -0.11
N VAL A 272 -7.63 2.61 1.01
CA VAL A 272 -6.95 1.37 1.42
C VAL A 272 -7.72 0.65 2.51
N PHE A 273 -7.69 -0.67 2.49
CA PHE A 273 -8.28 -1.53 3.51
C PHE A 273 -7.26 -2.55 3.99
N PHE A 274 -7.22 -2.80 5.29
CA PHE A 274 -6.32 -3.75 5.95
C PHE A 274 -7.07 -4.38 7.12
N PHE A 275 -7.38 -5.67 7.01
CA PHE A 275 -8.21 -6.36 8.00
C PHE A 275 -7.93 -7.87 8.02
N SER A 276 -8.41 -8.54 9.06
CA SER A 276 -8.24 -9.98 9.22
C SER A 276 -9.56 -10.74 9.25
N THR A 277 -9.56 -11.94 8.68
CA THR A 277 -10.66 -12.91 8.75
C THR A 277 -10.26 -14.21 9.44
N GLU A 278 -11.23 -15.08 9.74
CA GLU A 278 -11.01 -16.41 10.34
C GLU A 278 -10.05 -17.31 9.54
N ARG A 279 -9.94 -17.10 8.22
CA ARG A 279 -9.05 -17.82 7.31
C ARG A 279 -8.22 -16.83 6.48
#